data_AF-A0A6G7X5H0-F1
#
_entry.id   AF-A0A6G7X5H0-F1
#
_cell.length_a   1.000
_cell.length_b   1.000
_cell.length_c   1.000
_cell.angle_alpha   90.00
_cell.angle_beta   90.00
_cell.angle_gamma   90.00
#
_symmetry.space_group_name_H-M   'P 1'
#
loop_
_entity.id
_entity.type
_entity.pdbx_description
1 polymer ?
#
loop_
_entity_poly.entity_id
_entity_poly.type
_entity_poly.pdbx_seq_one_letter_code
_entity_poly.pdbx_strand_id
1 'polypeptide(L)'
;MKDSDRLLKYFLYISLIIIGAIIGIAFHHYYNIPLAETINLVDVGALVVTVFLAVYIPEVLDRKLQIKRDKKDLVEKRIEELQALYRRMNLIVQSEQVLRPKDFLIIKNVSDICHNKLETIITLLNNSNMNVSFTKDIDKIRKLCKEHESLLLSDKMEDEGFTYSEDVPEKQELLYNEIDKVTCLLIFKISEA
;
A
#
# COMPACT_ATOMS: atom_id res chain seq x y z
N MET A 1 2.13 21.61 -0.48
CA MET A 1 1.81 20.79 -1.68
C MET A 1 0.48 21.13 -2.36
N LYS A 2 -0.58 21.59 -1.66
CA LYS A 2 -1.86 21.98 -2.29
C LYS A 2 -1.78 23.21 -3.23
N ASP A 3 -0.88 24.15 -2.97
CA ASP A 3 -0.78 25.38 -3.78
C ASP A 3 -0.04 25.17 -5.09
N SER A 4 0.88 24.20 -5.15
CA SER A 4 1.61 23.88 -6.38
C SER A 4 0.69 23.30 -7.46
N ASP A 5 -0.28 22.47 -7.08
CA ASP A 5 -1.26 21.91 -8.02
C ASP A 5 -2.23 22.98 -8.56
N ARG A 6 -2.54 24.00 -7.75
CA ARG A 6 -3.36 25.14 -8.18
C ARG A 6 -2.61 26.01 -9.16
N LEU A 7 -1.35 26.34 -8.87
CA LEU A 7 -0.49 27.11 -9.76
C LEU A 7 -0.27 26.40 -11.10
N LEU A 8 -0.07 25.08 -11.07
CA LEU A 8 0.10 24.28 -12.28
C LEU A 8 -1.19 24.24 -13.13
N LYS A 9 -2.36 24.16 -12.49
CA LYS A 9 -3.66 24.30 -13.18
C LYS A 9 -3.82 25.67 -13.85
N TYR A 10 -3.55 26.75 -13.12
CA TYR A 10 -3.68 28.11 -13.67
C TYR A 10 -2.69 28.35 -14.83
N PHE A 11 -1.46 27.87 -14.69
CA PHE A 11 -0.45 27.93 -15.75
C PHE A 11 -0.90 27.16 -16.99
N LEU A 12 -1.48 25.96 -16.81
CA LEU A 12 -1.98 25.15 -17.91
C LEU A 12 -3.15 25.83 -18.64
N TYR A 13 -4.12 26.40 -17.91
CA TYR A 13 -5.21 27.19 -18.51
C TYR A 13 -4.69 28.41 -19.29
N ILE A 14 -3.74 29.16 -18.73
CA ILE A 14 -3.17 30.35 -19.38
C ILE A 14 -2.40 29.94 -20.64
N SER A 15 -1.61 28.86 -20.58
CA SER A 15 -0.88 28.34 -21.74
C SER A 15 -1.82 27.91 -22.86
N LEU A 16 -2.96 27.30 -22.54
CA LEU A 16 -3.97 26.88 -23.52
C LEU A 16 -4.59 28.09 -24.24
N ILE A 17 -4.88 29.17 -23.50
CA ILE A 17 -5.40 30.42 -24.07
C ILE A 17 -4.36 31.07 -25.00
N ILE A 18 -3.09 31.09 -24.60
CA ILE A 18 -2.00 31.67 -25.40
C ILE A 18 -1.79 30.85 -26.68
N ILE A 19 -1.76 29.52 -26.59
CA ILE A 19 -1.64 28.63 -27.75
C ILE A 19 -2.84 28.80 -28.69
N GLY A 20 -4.07 28.88 -28.16
CA GLY A 20 -5.27 29.16 -28.94
C GLY A 20 -5.22 30.51 -29.66
N ALA A 21 -4.71 31.56 -29.00
CA ALA A 21 -4.53 32.88 -29.60
C ALA A 21 -3.45 32.89 -30.69
N ILE A 22 -2.31 32.23 -30.47
CA ILE A 22 -1.22 32.12 -31.46
C ILE A 22 -1.69 31.35 -32.68
N ILE A 23 -2.42 30.23 -32.50
CA ILE A 23 -2.98 29.47 -33.61
C ILE A 23 -4.00 30.32 -34.36
N GLY A 24 -4.89 31.04 -33.68
CA GLY A 24 -5.86 31.94 -34.30
C GLY A 24 -5.21 33.05 -35.14
N ILE A 25 -4.16 33.68 -34.61
CA ILE A 25 -3.41 34.73 -35.32
C ILE A 25 -2.61 34.14 -36.48
N ALA A 26 -1.96 33.00 -36.30
CA ALA A 26 -1.19 32.34 -37.36
C ALA A 26 -2.07 31.87 -38.52
N PHE A 27 -3.27 31.36 -38.21
CA PHE A 27 -4.26 30.99 -39.22
C PHE A 27 -4.78 32.20 -40.00
N HIS A 28 -4.96 33.34 -39.32
CA HIS A 28 -5.33 34.60 -39.96
C HIS A 28 -4.22 35.15 -40.88
N HIS A 29 -2.96 35.05 -40.44
CA HIS A 29 -1.83 35.64 -41.16
C HIS A 29 -1.38 34.83 -42.39
N TYR A 30 -1.38 33.49 -42.30
CA TYR A 30 -0.81 32.65 -43.37
C TYR A 30 -1.76 32.34 -44.51
N TYR A 31 -3.07 32.34 -44.26
CA TYR A 31 -3.99 31.76 -45.23
C TYR A 31 -4.87 32.76 -45.96
N ASN A 32 -5.06 34.00 -45.47
CA ASN A 32 -5.94 35.01 -46.07
C ASN A 32 -7.28 34.41 -46.57
N ILE A 33 -7.74 33.35 -45.88
CA ILE A 33 -8.93 32.58 -46.24
C ILE A 33 -10.11 33.41 -45.74
N PRO A 34 -11.05 33.83 -46.61
CA PRO A 34 -12.32 34.33 -46.13
C PRO A 34 -12.92 33.19 -45.32
N LEU A 35 -13.10 33.43 -44.01
CA LEU A 35 -13.81 32.50 -43.14
C LEU A 35 -15.09 32.10 -43.88
N ALA A 36 -15.22 30.82 -44.23
CA ALA A 36 -16.54 30.27 -44.44
C ALA A 36 -17.30 30.63 -43.16
N GLU A 37 -18.39 31.41 -43.30
CA GLU A 37 -19.14 32.04 -42.19
C GLU A 37 -19.72 31.04 -41.17
N THR A 38 -19.37 29.77 -41.29
CA THR A 38 -19.88 28.64 -40.52
C THR A 38 -18.74 27.81 -39.93
N ILE A 39 -17.75 28.44 -39.28
CA ILE A 39 -17.00 27.69 -38.26
C ILE A 39 -18.00 27.38 -37.15
N ASN A 40 -18.48 26.13 -37.12
CA ASN A 40 -19.38 25.66 -36.10
C ASN A 40 -18.61 25.65 -34.76
N LEU A 41 -18.89 26.64 -33.91
CA LEU A 41 -18.29 26.79 -32.58
C LEU A 41 -18.39 25.52 -31.73
N VAL A 42 -19.39 24.69 -32.01
CA VAL A 42 -19.57 23.36 -31.39
C VAL A 42 -18.43 22.41 -31.76
N ASP A 43 -18.00 22.38 -33.02
CA ASP A 43 -16.93 21.49 -33.48
C ASP A 43 -15.56 21.91 -32.94
N VAL A 44 -15.32 23.22 -32.83
CA VAL A 44 -14.11 23.76 -32.20
C VAL A 44 -14.09 23.44 -30.70
N GLY A 45 -15.24 23.60 -30.02
CA GLY A 45 -15.38 23.23 -28.61
C GLY A 45 -15.17 21.72 -28.39
N ALA A 46 -15.73 20.89 -29.26
CA ALA A 46 -15.54 19.44 -29.24
C ALA A 46 -14.07 19.04 -29.42
N LEU A 47 -13.35 19.72 -30.33
CA LEU A 47 -11.92 19.49 -30.55
C LEU A 47 -11.09 19.80 -29.28
N VAL A 48 -11.36 20.94 -28.63
CA VAL A 48 -10.67 21.33 -27.38
C VAL A 48 -10.95 20.34 -26.26
N VAL A 49 -12.21 19.91 -26.09
CA VAL A 49 -12.59 18.90 -25.09
C VAL A 49 -11.92 17.55 -25.39
N THR A 50 -11.83 17.17 -26.66
CA THR A 50 -11.20 15.91 -27.08
C THR A 50 -9.69 15.92 -26.79
N VAL A 51 -9.00 17.00 -27.11
CA VAL A 51 -7.57 17.17 -26.78
C VAL A 51 -7.36 17.16 -25.27
N PHE A 52 -8.23 17.86 -24.52
CA PHE A 52 -8.16 17.87 -23.05
C PHE A 52 -8.36 16.47 -22.47
N LEU A 53 -9.38 15.72 -22.91
CA LEU A 53 -9.62 14.34 -22.45
C LEU A 53 -8.45 13.41 -22.83
N ALA A 54 -7.93 13.53 -24.05
CA ALA A 54 -6.84 12.68 -24.55
C ALA A 54 -5.53 12.88 -23.78
N VAL A 55 -5.27 14.08 -23.24
CA VAL A 55 -4.08 14.35 -22.43
C VAL A 55 -4.35 14.14 -20.93
N TYR A 56 -5.51 14.56 -20.44
CA TYR A 56 -5.84 14.51 -19.02
C TYR A 56 -6.02 13.08 -18.50
N ILE A 57 -6.67 12.20 -19.28
CA ILE A 57 -6.91 10.82 -18.86
C ILE A 57 -5.58 10.07 -18.64
N PRO A 58 -4.65 10.01 -19.62
CA PRO A 58 -3.40 9.27 -19.43
C PRO A 58 -2.46 9.91 -18.42
N GLU A 59 -2.29 11.24 -18.44
CA GLU A 59 -1.28 11.87 -17.57
C GLU A 59 -1.71 11.97 -16.10
N VAL A 60 -2.99 12.23 -15.86
CA VAL A 60 -3.48 12.57 -14.52
C VAL A 60 -4.29 11.44 -13.92
N LEU A 61 -5.24 10.86 -14.66
CA LEU A 61 -6.12 9.83 -14.11
C LEU A 61 -5.40 8.48 -14.03
N ASP A 62 -4.80 8.01 -15.12
CA ASP A 62 -4.10 6.73 -15.15
C ASP A 62 -2.91 6.72 -14.19
N ARG A 63 -2.14 7.82 -14.15
CA ARG A 63 -1.02 7.95 -13.20
C ARG A 63 -1.48 7.88 -11.75
N LYS A 64 -2.60 8.51 -11.40
CA LYS A 64 -3.15 8.44 -10.03
C LYS A 64 -3.65 7.05 -9.68
N LEU A 65 -4.29 6.36 -10.63
CA LEU A 65 -4.76 4.99 -10.44
C LEU A 65 -3.59 4.01 -10.29
N GLN A 66 -2.54 4.17 -11.11
CA GLN A 66 -1.29 3.39 -10.99
C GLN A 66 -0.65 3.59 -9.62
N ILE A 67 -0.46 4.83 -9.17
CA ILE A 67 0.12 5.12 -7.84
C ILE A 67 -0.72 4.49 -6.71
N LYS A 68 -2.05 4.51 -6.83
CA LYS A 68 -2.93 3.88 -5.84
C LYS A 68 -2.73 2.35 -5.82
N ARG A 69 -2.63 1.73 -6.99
CA ARG A 69 -2.37 0.29 -7.16
C ARG A 69 -1.00 -0.10 -6.64
N ASP A 70 0.06 0.64 -7.00
CA ASP A 70 1.42 0.37 -6.53
C ASP A 70 1.53 0.42 -5.00
N LYS A 71 0.85 1.38 -4.36
CA LYS A 71 0.79 1.48 -2.90
C LYS A 71 0.11 0.29 -2.26
N LYS A 72 -0.94 -0.22 -2.89
CA LYS A 72 -1.71 -1.36 -2.43
C LYS A 72 -0.89 -2.66 -2.54
N ASP A 73 -0.31 -2.90 -3.72
CA ASP A 73 0.58 -4.04 -3.96
C ASP A 73 1.77 -4.05 -2.96
N LEU A 74 2.30 -2.85 -2.64
CA LEU A 74 3.35 -2.72 -1.63
C LEU A 74 2.88 -3.15 -0.23
N VAL A 75 1.68 -2.76 0.20
CA VAL A 75 1.14 -3.14 1.51
C VAL A 75 0.84 -4.63 1.56
N GLU A 76 0.22 -5.19 0.52
CA GLU A 76 -0.07 -6.62 0.42
C GLU A 76 1.20 -7.45 0.56
N LYS A 77 2.24 -7.12 -0.20
CA LYS A 77 3.55 -7.78 -0.11
C LYS A 77 4.15 -7.73 1.30
N ARG A 78 3.98 -6.62 2.02
CA ARG A 78 4.49 -6.51 3.41
C ARG A 78 3.70 -7.39 4.38
N ILE A 79 2.40 -7.56 4.17
CA ILE A 79 1.57 -8.46 4.98
C ILE A 79 1.95 -9.92 4.70
N GLU A 80 2.17 -10.30 3.45
CA GLU A 80 2.65 -11.65 3.09
C GLU A 80 4.02 -11.95 3.70
N GLU A 81 4.95 -10.99 3.67
CA GLU A 81 6.25 -11.11 4.34
C GLU A 81 6.09 -11.32 5.85
N LEU A 82 5.12 -10.67 6.50
CA LEU A 82 4.81 -10.85 7.91
C LEU A 82 4.27 -12.26 8.20
N GLN A 83 3.32 -12.75 7.38
CA GLN A 83 2.78 -14.11 7.47
C GLN A 83 3.88 -15.18 7.33
N ALA A 84 4.81 -14.98 6.38
CA ALA A 84 5.93 -15.90 6.17
C ALA A 84 6.85 -16.01 7.39
N LEU A 85 7.07 -14.90 8.12
CA LEU A 85 7.86 -14.92 9.35
C LEU A 85 7.15 -15.65 10.49
N TYR A 86 5.84 -15.44 10.66
CA TYR A 86 5.04 -16.17 11.64
C TYR A 86 5.01 -17.67 11.36
N ARG A 87 4.86 -18.05 10.09
CA ARG A 87 4.94 -19.46 9.67
C ARG A 87 6.30 -20.06 10.00
N ARG A 88 7.39 -19.32 9.78
CA ARG A 88 8.74 -19.77 10.12
C ARG A 88 8.90 -19.99 11.62
N MET A 89 8.39 -19.09 12.46
CA MET A 89 8.41 -19.29 13.92
C MET A 89 7.60 -20.52 14.34
N ASN A 90 6.39 -20.69 13.79
CA ASN A 90 5.56 -21.86 14.08
C ASN A 90 6.28 -23.17 13.75
N LEU A 91 6.93 -23.25 12.58
CA LEU A 91 7.69 -24.44 12.19
C LEU A 91 8.84 -24.76 13.16
N ILE A 92 9.57 -23.74 13.65
CA ILE A 92 10.66 -23.96 14.61
C ILE A 92 10.11 -24.55 15.91
N VAL A 93 9.04 -23.95 16.46
CA VAL A 93 8.41 -24.40 17.71
C VAL A 93 7.80 -25.80 17.57
N GLN A 94 7.25 -26.15 16.42
CA GLN A 94 6.66 -27.47 16.18
C GLN A 94 7.66 -28.57 15.81
N SER A 95 8.82 -28.22 15.25
CA SER A 95 9.76 -29.19 14.69
C SER A 95 10.71 -29.84 15.69
N GLU A 96 11.02 -29.17 16.80
CA GLU A 96 12.03 -29.62 17.76
C GLU A 96 11.37 -30.01 19.10
N GLN A 97 11.57 -31.27 19.54
CA GLN A 97 11.19 -31.72 20.89
C GLN A 97 12.03 -31.06 21.99
N VAL A 98 13.24 -30.61 21.66
CA VAL A 98 14.14 -29.87 22.55
C VAL A 98 14.74 -28.73 21.75
N LEU A 99 14.43 -27.49 22.12
CA LEU A 99 14.92 -26.30 21.43
C LEU A 99 16.31 -25.96 21.96
N ARG A 100 17.27 -25.75 21.05
CA ARG A 100 18.61 -25.32 21.45
C ARG A 100 18.60 -23.82 21.72
N PRO A 101 19.60 -23.30 22.46
CA PRO A 101 19.74 -21.86 22.66
C PRO A 101 19.77 -21.03 21.37
N LYS A 102 20.31 -21.62 20.28
CA LYS A 102 20.33 -21.01 18.95
C LYS A 102 18.91 -20.78 18.40
N ASP A 103 17.99 -21.70 18.65
CA ASP A 103 16.65 -21.69 18.07
C ASP A 103 15.76 -20.64 18.75
N PHE A 104 15.93 -20.43 20.05
CA PHE A 104 15.32 -19.27 20.75
C PHE A 104 15.88 -17.93 20.30
N LEU A 105 17.20 -17.81 20.07
CA LEU A 105 17.77 -16.59 19.50
C LEU A 105 17.18 -16.29 18.11
N ILE A 106 16.92 -17.33 17.31
CA ILE A 106 16.22 -17.20 16.04
C ILE A 106 14.77 -16.74 16.25
N ILE A 107 14.02 -17.37 17.17
CA ILE A 107 12.64 -16.96 17.50
C ILE A 107 12.59 -15.50 17.94
N LYS A 108 13.46 -15.08 18.85
CA LYS A 108 13.55 -13.70 19.32
C LYS A 108 13.85 -12.71 18.18
N ASN A 109 14.86 -13.00 17.36
CA ASN A 109 15.18 -12.16 16.21
C ASN A 109 14.03 -12.10 15.20
N VAL A 110 13.34 -13.20 14.93
CA VAL A 110 12.20 -13.21 14.01
C VAL A 110 11.02 -12.43 14.60
N SER A 111 10.80 -12.51 15.92
CA SER A 111 9.79 -11.70 16.63
C SER A 111 10.08 -10.19 16.49
N ASP A 112 11.33 -9.77 16.71
CA ASP A 112 11.75 -8.37 16.53
C ASP A 112 11.52 -7.88 15.09
N ILE A 113 11.83 -8.73 14.09
CA ILE A 113 11.58 -8.42 12.69
C ILE A 113 10.07 -8.33 12.41
N CYS A 114 9.25 -9.20 13.00
CA CYS A 114 7.79 -9.14 12.87
C CYS A 114 7.23 -7.82 13.41
N HIS A 115 7.71 -7.37 14.57
CA HIS A 115 7.30 -6.09 15.16
C HIS A 115 7.63 -4.92 14.23
N ASN A 116 8.86 -4.86 13.73
CA ASN A 116 9.29 -3.82 12.79
C ASN A 116 8.48 -3.82 11.49
N LYS A 117 8.15 -5.01 10.96
CA LYS A 117 7.28 -5.12 9.78
C LYS A 117 5.86 -4.66 10.05
N LEU A 118 5.29 -4.99 11.20
CA LEU A 118 3.96 -4.53 11.60
C LEU A 118 3.90 -2.99 11.67
N GLU A 119 4.88 -2.35 12.31
CA GLU A 119 4.96 -0.89 12.38
C GLU A 119 5.19 -0.24 11.00
N THR A 120 5.92 -0.93 10.11
CA THR A 120 6.06 -0.51 8.71
C THR A 120 4.72 -0.55 7.98
N ILE A 121 3.94 -1.63 8.12
CA ILE A 121 2.59 -1.76 7.53
C ILE A 121 1.67 -0.64 8.03
N ILE A 122 1.69 -0.37 9.34
CA ILE A 122 0.92 0.73 9.95
C ILE A 122 1.32 2.06 9.33
N THR A 123 2.61 2.33 9.21
CA THR A 123 3.11 3.57 8.62
C THR A 123 2.69 3.72 7.15
N LEU A 124 2.72 2.63 6.38
CA LEU A 124 2.27 2.63 4.99
C LEU A 124 0.76 2.89 4.88
N LEU A 125 -0.05 2.30 5.75
CA LEU A 125 -1.51 2.50 5.81
C LEU A 125 -1.90 3.92 6.26
N ASN A 126 -1.12 4.50 7.19
CA ASN A 126 -1.24 5.91 7.58
C ASN A 126 -0.98 6.83 6.38
N ASN A 127 0.13 6.60 5.67
CA ASN A 127 0.58 7.43 4.56
C ASN A 127 -0.26 7.27 3.28
N SER A 128 -1.00 6.16 3.15
CA SER A 128 -1.91 5.92 2.03
C SER A 128 -3.33 6.49 2.25
N ASN A 129 -3.61 7.12 3.40
CA ASN A 129 -4.95 7.56 3.82
C ASN A 129 -6.00 6.42 3.85
N MET A 130 -5.56 5.17 3.90
CA MET A 130 -6.43 3.98 3.98
C MET A 130 -6.83 3.63 5.42
N ASN A 131 -6.30 4.38 6.39
CA ASN A 131 -6.17 3.95 7.77
C ASN A 131 -7.46 3.66 8.53
N VAL A 132 -8.57 4.35 8.18
CA VAL A 132 -9.83 4.29 8.95
C VAL A 132 -10.56 2.96 8.79
N SER A 133 -10.42 2.26 7.66
CA SER A 133 -11.08 0.96 7.45
C SER A 133 -10.34 -0.21 8.10
N PHE A 134 -9.03 -0.08 8.33
CA PHE A 134 -8.15 -1.20 8.70
C PHE A 134 -7.64 -1.17 10.14
N THR A 135 -7.89 -0.09 10.91
CA THR A 135 -7.33 0.09 12.26
C THR A 135 -7.67 -1.07 13.21
N LYS A 136 -8.90 -1.59 13.16
CA LYS A 136 -9.35 -2.69 14.01
C LYS A 136 -8.62 -4.00 13.74
N ASP A 137 -8.37 -4.31 12.47
CA ASP A 137 -7.67 -5.55 12.08
C ASP A 137 -6.19 -5.46 12.48
N ILE A 138 -5.57 -4.30 12.29
CA ILE A 138 -4.19 -4.01 12.74
C ILE A 138 -4.05 -4.14 14.25
N ASP A 139 -4.96 -3.54 15.02
CA ASP A 139 -4.92 -3.62 16.48
C ASP A 139 -5.10 -5.06 16.97
N LYS A 140 -5.94 -5.84 16.28
CA LYS A 140 -6.08 -7.27 16.54
C LYS A 140 -4.77 -8.03 16.25
N ILE A 141 -4.14 -7.78 15.11
CA ILE A 141 -2.83 -8.37 14.77
C ILE A 141 -1.81 -8.00 15.86
N ARG A 142 -1.71 -6.72 16.23
CA ARG A 142 -0.79 -6.25 17.27
C ARG A 142 -1.01 -6.95 18.61
N LYS A 143 -2.26 -7.18 19.01
CA LYS A 143 -2.59 -7.92 20.24
C LYS A 143 -2.11 -9.37 20.16
N LEU A 144 -2.40 -10.05 19.05
CA LEU A 144 -1.96 -11.44 18.82
C LEU A 144 -0.43 -11.56 18.77
N CYS A 145 0.25 -10.58 18.17
CA CYS A 145 1.72 -10.52 18.16
C CYS A 145 2.29 -10.45 19.59
N LYS A 146 1.69 -9.62 20.46
CA LYS A 146 2.11 -9.51 21.87
C LYS A 146 1.82 -10.77 22.67
N GLU A 147 0.67 -11.41 22.43
CA GLU A 147 0.33 -12.70 23.06
C GLU A 147 1.33 -13.77 22.67
N HIS A 148 1.68 -13.85 21.38
CA HIS A 148 2.70 -14.75 20.85
C HIS A 148 4.10 -14.47 21.43
N GLU A 149 4.50 -13.20 21.52
CA GLU A 149 5.77 -12.81 22.16
C GLU A 149 5.79 -13.22 23.64
N SER A 150 4.70 -12.98 24.37
CA SER A 150 4.59 -13.33 25.79
C SER A 150 4.63 -14.85 26.02
N LEU A 151 4.06 -15.64 25.10
CA LEU A 151 4.04 -17.10 25.19
C LEU A 151 5.43 -17.70 24.96
N LEU A 152 6.19 -17.15 24.02
CA LEU A 152 7.49 -17.72 23.63
C LEU A 152 8.68 -17.18 24.43
N LEU A 153 8.54 -16.00 25.05
CA LEU A 153 9.59 -15.33 25.82
C LEU A 153 9.36 -15.35 27.34
N SER A 154 8.30 -16.00 27.84
CA SER A 154 8.04 -16.11 29.29
C SER A 154 9.03 -16.99 30.03
N ASP A 155 9.56 -18.01 29.34
CA ASP A 155 10.42 -19.02 29.96
C ASP A 155 11.89 -18.59 29.90
N LYS A 156 12.56 -18.68 31.05
CA LYS A 156 13.99 -18.41 31.15
C LYS A 156 14.75 -19.59 30.54
N MET A 157 15.65 -19.28 29.60
CA MET A 157 16.60 -20.27 29.08
C MET A 157 17.39 -20.94 30.21
N GLU A 158 17.50 -22.26 30.14
CA GLU A 158 18.53 -23.02 30.84
C GLU A 158 19.67 -23.37 29.85
N ASP A 159 20.92 -23.41 30.34
CA ASP A 159 22.14 -23.49 29.53
C ASP A 159 22.28 -24.80 28.71
N GLU A 160 21.51 -25.84 29.03
CA GLU A 160 21.58 -27.16 28.39
C GLU A 160 20.53 -27.40 27.29
N GLY A 161 19.75 -26.36 26.94
CA GLY A 161 18.58 -26.46 26.07
C GLY A 161 17.29 -26.38 26.88
N PHE A 162 16.21 -25.94 26.24
CA PHE A 162 14.93 -25.75 26.91
C PHE A 162 13.82 -26.46 26.13
N THR A 163 12.82 -26.93 26.87
CA THR A 163 11.61 -27.52 26.30
C THR A 163 10.47 -26.62 26.73
N TYR A 164 9.68 -26.13 25.77
CA TYR A 164 8.44 -25.46 26.14
C TYR A 164 7.50 -26.45 26.86
N SER A 165 6.64 -25.96 27.74
CA SER A 165 5.60 -26.80 28.34
C SER A 165 4.70 -27.40 27.26
N GLU A 166 4.14 -28.59 27.50
CA GLU A 166 3.39 -29.37 26.50
C GLU A 166 2.22 -28.59 25.85
N ASP A 167 1.72 -27.56 26.51
CA ASP A 167 0.63 -26.70 26.06
C ASP A 167 1.05 -25.53 25.14
N VAL A 168 2.34 -25.18 25.09
CA VAL A 168 2.84 -24.05 24.29
C VAL A 168 2.80 -24.34 22.78
N PRO A 169 3.20 -25.51 22.26
CA PRO A 169 3.10 -25.78 20.82
C PRO A 169 1.65 -25.72 20.30
N GLU A 170 0.68 -26.21 21.08
CA GLU A 170 -0.73 -26.18 20.73
C GLU A 170 -1.28 -24.74 20.76
N LYS A 171 -0.98 -23.97 21.82
CA LYS A 171 -1.35 -22.54 21.90
C LYS A 171 -0.71 -21.71 20.78
N GLN A 172 0.53 -22.04 20.44
CA GLN A 172 1.27 -21.38 19.37
C GLN A 172 0.64 -21.62 18.00
N GLU A 173 0.19 -22.85 17.73
CA GLU A 173 -0.53 -23.17 16.49
C GLU A 173 -1.87 -22.42 16.40
N LEU A 174 -2.61 -22.35 17.50
CA LEU A 174 -3.87 -21.57 17.57
C LEU A 174 -3.62 -20.08 17.30
N LEU A 175 -2.60 -19.49 17.94
CA LEU A 175 -2.21 -18.10 17.73
C LEU A 175 -1.76 -17.85 16.28
N TYR A 176 -0.95 -18.75 15.70
CA TYR A 176 -0.54 -18.67 14.31
C TYR A 176 -1.76 -18.67 13.37
N ASN A 177 -2.70 -19.59 13.56
CA ASN A 177 -3.91 -19.68 12.75
C ASN A 177 -4.79 -18.43 12.87
N GLU A 178 -4.89 -17.83 14.05
CA GLU A 178 -5.60 -16.56 14.23
C GLU A 178 -4.90 -15.39 13.53
N ILE A 179 -3.57 -15.31 13.63
CA ILE A 179 -2.78 -14.28 12.93
C ILE A 179 -2.95 -14.43 11.42
N ASP A 180 -2.83 -15.66 10.91
CA ASP A 180 -2.97 -15.98 9.49
C ASP A 180 -4.36 -15.61 8.96
N LYS A 181 -5.42 -15.96 9.70
CA LYS A 181 -6.80 -15.59 9.36
C LYS A 181 -6.99 -14.07 9.28
N VAL A 182 -6.53 -13.33 10.28
CA VAL A 182 -6.73 -11.87 10.33
C VAL A 182 -5.91 -11.16 9.24
N THR A 183 -4.69 -11.63 8.98
CA THR A 183 -3.83 -11.09 7.92
C THR A 183 -4.37 -11.41 6.52
N CYS A 184 -4.91 -12.62 6.28
CA CYS A 184 -5.59 -12.94 5.03
C CYS A 184 -6.83 -12.07 4.80
N LEU A 185 -7.65 -11.86 5.84
CA LEU A 185 -8.80 -10.95 5.75
C LEU A 185 -8.37 -9.51 5.48
N LEU A 186 -7.25 -9.07 6.05
CA LEU A 186 -6.68 -7.75 5.81
C LEU A 186 -6.25 -7.60 4.34
N ILE A 187 -5.55 -8.59 3.78
CA ILE A 187 -5.18 -8.62 2.35
C ILE A 187 -6.44 -8.56 1.48
N PHE A 188 -7.47 -9.36 1.78
CA PHE A 188 -8.71 -9.36 1.00
C PHE A 188 -9.39 -7.98 1.00
N LYS A 189 -9.52 -7.34 2.17
CA LYS A 189 -10.13 -6.00 2.26
C LYS A 189 -9.27 -4.92 1.58
N ILE A 190 -7.93 -5.05 1.61
CA ILE A 190 -7.03 -4.17 0.87
C ILE A 190 -7.20 -4.39 -0.64
N SER A 191 -7.36 -5.64 -1.07
CA SER A 191 -7.66 -6.05 -2.45
C SER A 191 -8.99 -5.50 -2.98
N GLU A 192 -9.96 -5.21 -2.12
CA GLU A 192 -11.24 -4.60 -2.51
C GLU A 192 -11.25 -3.07 -2.48
N ALA A 193 -10.35 -2.43 -1.71
CA ALA A 193 -10.24 -0.97 -1.57
C ALA A 193 -9.50 -0.26 -2.72
#